data_AF-A0A2V6UH98-F1
#
_entry.id   AF-A0A2V6UH98-F1
#
_cell.length_a   1.000
_cell.length_b   1.000
_cell.length_c   1.000
_cell.angle_alpha   90.00
_cell.angle_beta   90.00
_cell.angle_gamma   90.00
#
_symmetry.space_group_name_H-M   'P 1'
#
loop_
_entity.id
_entity.type
_entity.pdbx_description
1 polymer ?
#
loop_
_entity_poly.entity_id
_entity_poly.type
_entity_poly.pdbx_seq_one_letter_code
_entity_poly.pdbx_strand_id
1 'polypeptide(L)' 'ITHPVAGPVRLLRFPLEFSTGRATVRRAPPSPGEHADEILGELGYARDEIRRLRADGLV' A
#
# COMPACT_ATOMS: atom_id res chain seq x y z
N ILE A 1 14.12 -2.12 -5.61
CA ILE A 1 12.74 -2.66 -5.65
C ILE A 1 12.17 -2.34 -7.03
N THR A 2 11.22 -3.12 -7.54
CA THR A 2 10.55 -2.77 -8.81
C THR A 2 9.23 -2.08 -8.51
N HIS A 3 9.10 -0.82 -8.91
CA HIS A 3 7.87 -0.05 -8.83
C HIS A 3 7.00 -0.37 -10.06
N PRO A 4 5.67 -0.56 -9.91
CA PRO A 4 4.79 -0.95 -11.02
C PRO A 4 4.84 0.02 -12.20
N VAL A 5 4.83 1.33 -11.94
CA VAL A 5 4.93 2.38 -12.97
C VAL A 5 6.38 2.78 -13.31
N ALA A 6 7.21 3.08 -12.30
CA ALA A 6 8.55 3.63 -12.51
C ALA A 6 9.65 2.59 -12.81
N GLY A 7 9.35 1.29 -12.82
CA GLY A 7 10.34 0.24 -13.04
C GLY A 7 11.34 0.11 -11.87
N PRO A 8 12.60 -0.28 -12.10
CA PRO A 8 13.58 -0.48 -11.04
C PRO A 8 14.00 0.85 -10.39
N VAL A 9 13.75 0.99 -9.09
CA VAL A 9 14.07 2.21 -8.33
C VAL A 9 15.15 1.93 -7.28
N ARG A 10 16.11 2.87 -7.17
CA ARG A 10 17.14 2.88 -6.12
C ARG A 10 16.62 3.69 -4.93
N LEU A 11 16.56 3.05 -3.76
CA LEU A 11 16.17 3.67 -2.51
C LEU A 11 17.37 3.73 -1.57
N LEU A 12 17.39 4.76 -0.72
CA LEU A 12 18.32 4.78 0.41
C LEU A 12 18.02 3.60 1.32
N ARG A 13 19.09 3.04 1.87
CA ARG A 13 19.02 1.96 2.83
C ARG A 13 18.56 2.52 4.18
N PHE A 14 17.79 1.73 4.93
CA PHE A 14 17.48 2.06 6.32
C PHE A 14 18.79 2.15 7.13
N PRO A 15 19.04 3.26 7.86
CA PRO A 15 20.36 3.54 8.41
C PRO A 15 20.70 2.71 9.65
N LEU A 16 19.70 2.19 10.37
CA LEU A 16 19.92 1.46 11.62
C LEU A 16 19.92 -0.06 11.42
N GLU A 17 20.58 -0.73 12.36
CA GLU A 17 20.60 -2.18 12.50
C GLU A 17 20.16 -2.52 13.92
N PHE A 18 19.21 -3.45 14.04
CA PHE A 18 18.74 -3.93 15.34
C PHE A 18 19.35 -5.30 15.63
N SER A 19 19.51 -5.63 16.91
CA SER A 19 19.95 -6.96 17.35
C SER A 19 19.03 -8.09 16.86
N THR A 20 17.75 -7.78 16.63
CA THR A 20 16.73 -8.70 16.11
C THR A 20 16.68 -8.76 14.58
N GLY A 21 17.53 -8.00 13.89
CA GLY A 21 17.62 -7.98 12.43
C GLY A 21 17.49 -6.58 11.82
N ARG A 22 17.38 -6.55 10.50
CA ARG A 22 17.35 -5.30 9.72
C ARG A 22 15.93 -4.99 9.23
N ALA A 23 15.54 -3.72 9.29
CA ALA A 23 14.37 -3.23 8.57
C ALA A 23 14.63 -3.19 7.05
N THR A 24 13.77 -3.83 6.27
CA THR A 24 13.90 -3.94 4.81
C THR A 24 12.74 -3.26 4.10
N VAL A 25 12.99 -2.76 2.88
CA VAL A 25 11.92 -2.28 2.00
C VAL A 25 11.24 -3.50 1.37
N ARG A 26 9.97 -3.73 1.72
CA ARG A 26 9.23 -4.94 1.31
C ARG A 26 8.38 -4.78 0.05
N ARG A 27 7.94 -3.55 -0.25
CA ARG A 27 7.02 -3.26 -1.35
C ARG A 27 7.23 -1.84 -1.86
N ALA A 28 6.76 -1.60 -3.08
CA ALA A 28 6.78 -0.27 -3.66
C ALA A 28 5.81 0.67 -2.93
N PRO A 29 6.06 1.99 -2.99
CA PRO A 29 5.05 2.96 -2.61
C PRO A 29 3.73 2.66 -3.33
N PRO A 30 2.59 2.63 -2.61
CA PRO A 30 1.30 2.39 -3.24
C PRO A 30 0.87 3.58 -4.07
N SER A 31 0.03 3.31 -5.07
CA SER A 31 -0.71 4.34 -5.79
C SER A 31 -1.80 4.94 -4.90
N PRO A 32 -2.30 6.17 -5.19
CA PRO A 32 -3.45 6.72 -4.50
C PRO A 32 -4.64 5.75 -4.56
N GLY A 33 -5.17 5.37 -3.40
CA GLY A 33 -6.32 4.45 -3.29
C GLY A 33 -6.03 2.96 -3.54
N GLU A 34 -4.77 2.55 -3.76
CA GLU A 34 -4.43 1.17 -4.14
C GLU A 34 -4.95 0.10 -3.17
N HIS A 35 -4.96 0.39 -1.88
CA HIS A 35 -5.42 -0.53 -0.83
C HIS A 35 -6.79 -0.15 -0.23
N ALA A 36 -7.54 0.78 -0.84
CA ALA A 36 -8.80 1.26 -0.26
C ALA A 36 -9.81 0.13 -0.05
N ASP A 37 -10.05 -0.69 -1.07
CA ASP A 37 -10.98 -1.82 -1.02
C ASP A 37 -10.55 -2.90 0.00
N GLU A 38 -9.24 -3.15 0.13
CA GLU A 38 -8.67 -4.10 1.11
C GLU A 38 -8.95 -3.63 2.53
N ILE A 39 -8.57 -2.39 2.85
CA ILE A 39 -8.74 -1.82 4.20
C ILE A 39 -10.22 -1.67 4.55
N LEU A 40 -11.07 -1.22 3.63
CA LEU A 40 -12.52 -1.14 3.88
C LEU A 40 -13.13 -2.53 4.13
N GLY A 41 -12.67 -3.55 3.40
CA GLY A 41 -13.08 -4.93 3.65
C GLY A 41 -12.65 -5.43 5.03
N GLU A 42 -11.42 -5.15 5.45
CA GLU A 42 -10.91 -5.48 6.79
C GLU A 42 -11.68 -4.78 7.91
N LEU A 43 -12.17 -3.56 7.65
CA LEU A 43 -13.02 -2.81 8.57
C LEU A 43 -14.48 -3.28 8.60
N GLY A 44 -14.86 -4.25 7.76
CA GLY A 44 -16.19 -4.88 7.76
C GLY A 44 -17.21 -4.28 6.81
N TYR A 45 -16.81 -3.40 5.89
CA TYR A 45 -17.72 -2.87 4.86
C TYR A 45 -18.08 -3.98 3.85
N ALA A 46 -19.37 -4.06 3.50
CA ALA A 46 -19.81 -4.97 2.46
C ALA A 46 -19.30 -4.51 1.09
N ARG A 47 -19.06 -5.45 0.18
CA ARG A 47 -18.58 -5.14 -1.19
C ARG A 47 -19.47 -4.14 -1.94
N ASP A 48 -20.77 -4.18 -1.68
CA ASP A 48 -21.73 -3.26 -2.30
C ASP A 48 -21.61 -1.83 -1.75
N GLU A 49 -21.27 -1.68 -0.47
CA GLU A 49 -21.02 -0.37 0.15
C GLU A 49 -19.73 0.24 -0.38
N ILE A 50 -18.64 -0.55 -0.46
CA ILE A 50 -17.37 -0.12 -1.05
C ILE A 50 -17.58 0.37 -2.49
N ARG A 51 -18.37 -0.36 -3.28
CA ARG A 51 -18.70 0.03 -4.66
C ARG A 51 -19.46 1.35 -4.74
N ARG A 52 -20.37 1.62 -3.79
CA ARG A 52 -21.09 2.91 -3.71
C ARG A 52 -20.13 4.04 -3.36
N LEU A 53 -19.29 3.87 -2.34
CA LEU A 53 -18.32 4.89 -1.93
C LEU A 53 -17.39 5.28 -3.08
N ARG A 54 -16.95 4.30 -3.89
CA ARG A 54 -16.15 4.52 -5.09
C ARG A 54 -16.94 5.25 -6.20
N ALA A 55 -18.21 4.89 -6.40
CA ALA A 55 -19.07 5.55 -7.37
C ALA A 55 -19.37 7.03 -6.99
N ASP A 56 -19.45 7.31 -5.69
CA ASP A 56 -19.68 8.64 -5.14
C ASP A 56 -18.40 9.49 -5.06
N GLY A 57 -17.23 8.93 -5.42
CA GLY A 57 -15.93 9.62 -5.42
C GLY A 57 -15.38 9.88 -4.02
N LEU A 58 -15.85 9.15 -3.01
CA LEU A 58 -15.38 9.26 -1.62
C LEU A 58 -14.10 8.45 -1.35
N VAL A 59 -13.80 7.47 -2.21
CA VAL A 59 -12.60 6.60 -2.17
C VAL A 59 -12.10 6.25 -3.56
#